data_AF-A0A3C1JM73-F1
#
_entry.id   AF-A0A3C1JM73-F1
#
_cell.length_a   1.000
_cell.length_b   1.000
_cell.length_c   1.000
_cell.angle_alpha   90.00
_cell.angle_beta   90.00
_cell.angle_gamma   90.00
#
_symmetry.space_group_name_H-M   'P 1'
#
loop_
_entity.id
_entity.type
_entity.pdbx_description
1 polymer ?
#
loop_
_entity_poly.entity_id
_entity_poly.type
_entity_poly.pdbx_seq_one_letter_code
_entity_poly.pdbx_strand_id
1 'polypeptide(L)' 'GARLAAEQLEVPFLGDIPLSLDICEASDAGTPVVSLKPDSAQAQSFMRIAEGLAAQVSIASLRQRTTIPLRAV' A
#
# COMPACT_ATOMS: atom_id res chain seq x y z
N GLY A 1 16.98 -4.76 7.62
CA GLY A 1 15.88 -5.02 6.67
C GLY A 1 14.88 -3.88 6.69
N ALA A 2 13.83 -3.91 5.88
CA ALA A 2 12.89 -2.79 5.72
C ALA A 2 12.27 -2.30 7.04
N ARG A 3 11.95 -3.21 7.98
CA ARG A 3 11.43 -2.84 9.31
C ARG A 3 12.44 -2.03 10.14
N LEU A 4 13.68 -2.52 10.25
CA LEU A 4 14.75 -1.81 10.96
C LEU A 4 15.02 -0.43 10.32
N ALA A 5 14.97 -0.33 8.99
CA ALA A 5 15.14 0.95 8.30
C ALA A 5 13.99 1.92 8.62
N ALA A 6 12.75 1.43 8.67
CA ALA A 6 11.60 2.24 9.07
C ALA A 6 11.72 2.76 10.51
N GLU A 7 12.19 1.90 11.44
CA GLU A 7 12.46 2.28 12.83
C GLU A 7 13.56 3.35 12.91
N GLN A 8 14.68 3.17 12.19
CA GLN A 8 15.78 4.13 12.17
C GLN A 8 15.41 5.48 11.57
N LEU A 9 14.51 5.48 10.59
CA LEU A 9 14.02 6.68 9.91
C LEU A 9 12.80 7.31 10.60
N GLU A 10 12.31 6.70 11.68
CA GLU A 10 11.10 7.12 12.39
C GLU A 10 9.87 7.25 11.47
N VAL A 11 9.77 6.38 10.46
CA VAL A 11 8.64 6.33 9.52
C VAL A 11 7.77 5.10 9.77
N PRO A 12 6.45 5.16 9.45
CA PRO A 12 5.58 4.00 9.58
C PRO A 12 6.05 2.83 8.73
N PHE A 13 6.19 1.66 9.36
CA PHE A 13 6.43 0.42 8.62
C PHE A 13 5.11 -0.08 8.01
N LEU A 14 5.06 -0.16 6.68
CA LEU A 14 3.84 -0.54 5.96
C LEU A 14 3.65 -2.07 5.87
N GLY A 15 4.75 -2.84 5.89
CA GLY A 15 4.70 -4.30 5.78
C GLY A 15 5.90 -4.86 5.00
N ASP A 16 5.96 -6.19 4.93
CA ASP A 16 6.92 -6.96 4.18
C ASP A 16 6.23 -7.88 3.17
N ILE A 17 6.91 -8.14 2.05
CA ILE A 17 6.42 -9.03 0.99
C ILE A 17 7.41 -10.20 0.89
N PRO A 18 6.94 -11.46 0.93
CA PRO A 18 7.81 -12.62 0.77
C PRO A 18 8.54 -12.59 -0.57
N LEU A 19 9.85 -12.88 -0.55
CA LEU A 19 10.63 -13.00 -1.78
C LEU A 19 10.17 -14.24 -2.57
N SER A 20 9.76 -14.04 -3.81
CA SER A 20 9.23 -15.11 -4.67
C SER A 20 9.49 -14.80 -6.14
N LEU A 21 9.98 -15.80 -6.89
CA LEU A 21 10.18 -15.69 -8.34
C LEU A 21 8.87 -15.42 -9.07
N ASP A 22 7.77 -16.01 -8.60
CA ASP A 22 6.42 -15.79 -9.13
C ASP A 22 6.05 -14.30 -9.21
N ILE A 23 6.57 -13.45 -8.30
CA ILE A 23 6.31 -12.01 -8.35
C ILE A 23 6.93 -11.40 -9.60
N CYS A 24 8.20 -11.72 -9.87
CA CYS A 24 8.93 -11.19 -11.02
C CYS A 24 8.33 -11.71 -12.33
N GLU A 25 8.19 -13.03 -12.46
CA GLU A 25 7.68 -13.67 -13.68
C GLU A 25 6.27 -13.18 -14.04
N ALA A 26 5.36 -13.13 -13.06
CA ALA A 26 4.00 -12.70 -13.30
C ALA A 26 3.91 -11.19 -13.63
N SER A 27 4.77 -10.37 -13.02
CA SER A 27 4.83 -8.93 -13.31
C SER A 27 5.39 -8.65 -14.71
N ASP A 28 6.46 -9.34 -15.11
CA ASP A 28 7.07 -9.21 -16.44
C ASP A 28 6.12 -9.71 -17.54
N ALA A 29 5.32 -10.73 -17.24
CA ALA A 29 4.25 -11.23 -18.12
C ALA A 29 3.00 -10.31 -18.17
N GLY A 30 2.99 -9.19 -17.45
CA GLY A 30 1.87 -8.24 -17.41
C GLY A 30 0.63 -8.73 -16.64
N THR A 31 0.75 -9.83 -15.89
CA THR A 31 -0.35 -10.44 -15.14
C THR A 31 0.07 -10.61 -13.67
N PRO A 32 0.17 -9.52 -12.88
CA PRO A 32 0.82 -9.53 -11.57
C PRO A 32 0.12 -10.48 -10.58
N VAL A 33 0.87 -10.96 -9.57
CA VAL A 33 0.41 -11.97 -8.59
C VAL A 33 -0.90 -11.63 -7.87
N VAL A 34 -1.19 -10.34 -7.65
CA VAL A 34 -2.46 -9.88 -7.05
C VAL A 34 -3.68 -10.19 -7.91
N SER A 35 -3.51 -10.29 -9.23
CA SER A 35 -4.55 -10.68 -10.19
C SER A 35 -4.49 -12.18 -10.50
N LEU A 36 -3.27 -12.71 -10.72
CA LEU A 36 -3.07 -14.10 -11.14
C LEU A 36 -3.29 -15.12 -10.02
N LYS A 37 -2.86 -14.81 -8.79
CA LYS A 37 -2.91 -15.68 -7.61
C LYS A 37 -3.38 -14.89 -6.38
N PRO A 38 -4.63 -14.40 -6.35
CA PRO A 38 -5.12 -13.49 -5.30
C PRO A 38 -5.04 -14.07 -3.88
N ASP A 39 -5.16 -15.39 -3.74
CA ASP A 39 -5.09 -16.07 -2.43
C ASP A 39 -3.66 -16.40 -1.97
N SER A 40 -2.65 -16.09 -2.77
CA SER A 40 -1.25 -16.31 -2.42
C SER A 40 -0.78 -15.39 -1.29
N ALA A 41 0.20 -15.83 -0.50
CA ALA A 41 0.75 -15.03 0.60
C ALA A 41 1.34 -13.69 0.12
N GLN A 42 1.91 -13.66 -1.09
CA GLN A 42 2.47 -12.47 -1.72
C GLN A 42 1.36 -11.48 -2.08
N ALA A 43 0.30 -11.95 -2.74
CA ALA A 43 -0.85 -11.12 -3.11
C ALA A 43 -1.52 -10.52 -1.87
N GLN A 44 -1.77 -11.33 -0.84
CA GLN A 44 -2.36 -10.88 0.41
C GLN A 44 -1.47 -9.88 1.16
N SER A 45 -0.14 -9.99 1.03
CA SER A 45 0.77 -9.01 1.64
C SER A 45 0.75 -7.68 0.90
N PHE A 46 0.72 -7.67 -0.45
CA PHE A 46 0.51 -6.45 -1.23
C PHE A 46 -0.83 -5.77 -0.90
N MET A 47 -1.93 -6.54 -0.83
CA MET A 47 -3.25 -5.98 -0.54
C MET A 47 -3.32 -5.34 0.84
N ARG A 48 -2.81 -6.01 1.89
CA ARG A 48 -2.76 -5.44 3.24
C ARG A 48 -1.95 -4.15 3.32
N ILE A 49 -0.81 -4.09 2.62
CA ILE A 49 0.02 -2.88 2.53
C ILE A 49 -0.76 -1.75 1.85
N ALA A 50 -1.41 -2.04 0.73
CA ALA A 50 -2.17 -1.06 -0.03
C ALA A 50 -3.37 -0.51 0.76
N GLU A 51 -4.10 -1.38 1.47
CA GLU A 51 -5.22 -0.99 2.34
C GLU A 51 -4.76 -0.05 3.47
N GLY A 52 -3.68 -0.41 4.17
CA GLY A 52 -3.11 0.43 5.22
C GLY A 52 -2.66 1.80 4.70
N LEU A 53 -2.00 1.82 3.54
CA LEU A 53 -1.57 3.07 2.89
C LEU A 53 -2.78 3.93 2.49
N ALA A 54 -3.80 3.34 1.86
CA ALA A 54 -5.00 4.05 1.46
C ALA A 54 -5.73 4.69 2.66
N ALA A 55 -5.81 3.98 3.79
CA ALA A 55 -6.38 4.51 5.01
C ALA A 55 -5.60 5.74 5.52
N GLN A 56 -4.26 5.68 5.54
CA GLN A 56 -3.43 6.82 5.96
C GLN A 56 -3.56 8.02 5.01
N VAL A 57 -3.56 7.78 3.70
CA VAL A 57 -3.74 8.84 2.69
C VAL A 57 -5.11 9.50 2.83
N SER A 58 -6.16 8.72 3.08
CA SER A 58 -7.52 9.24 3.33
C SER A 58 -7.54 10.18 4.54
N ILE A 59 -6.95 9.75 5.66
CA ILE A 59 -6.85 10.57 6.88
C ILE A 59 -6.05 11.86 6.62
N ALA A 60 -4.92 11.75 5.92
CA ALA A 60 -4.08 12.90 5.58
C ALA A 60 -4.82 13.89 4.67
N SER A 61 -5.54 13.39 3.66
CA SER A 61 -6.34 14.21 2.74
C SER A 61 -7.43 15.00 3.48
N LEU A 62 -8.13 14.38 4.43
CA LEU A 62 -9.17 15.06 5.21
C LEU A 62 -8.60 16.21 6.05
N ARG A 63 -7.41 16.04 6.64
CA ARG A 63 -6.74 17.10 7.41
C ARG A 63 -6.34 18.30 6.56
N GLN A 64 -6.12 18.09 5.27
CA GLN A 64 -5.67 19.13 4.32
C GLN A 64 -6.83 19.81 3.56
N ARG A 65 -8.09 19.46 3.84
CA ARG A 65 -9.22 20.10 3.16
C ARG A 65 -9.41 21.53 3.65
N THR A 66 -8.96 22.48 2.84
CA THR A 66 -9.40 23.88 2.90
C THR A 66 -10.90 23.91 2.58
N THR A 67 -11.73 24.25 3.55
CA THR A 67 -13.18 24.35 3.36
C THR A 67 -13.48 25.42 2.31
N ILE A 68 -14.10 25.05 1.19
CA ILE A 68 -14.72 26.01 0.27
C ILE A 68 -16.02 26.46 0.95
N PRO A 69 -16.16 27.72 1.37
CA PRO A 69 -17.40 28.16 2.01
C PRO A 69 -18.53 28.11 0.99
N LEU A 70 -19.52 27.26 1.25
CA LEU A 70 -20.78 27.27 0.50
C LEU A 70 -21.54 28.52 0.90
N ARG A 71 -21.61 29.49 -0.01
CA ARG A 71 -22.45 30.69 0.16
C ARG A 71 -23.90 30.26 -0.08
N ALA A 72 -24.69 30.19 0.99
CA ALA A 72 -26.13 29.98 0.87
C ALA A 72 -26.74 31.11 0.03
N VAL A 73 -27.54 30.73 -0.96
CA VAL A 73 -28.29 31.62 -1.85
C VAL A 73 -29.56 32.08 -1.15
#